data_AF-A0A1N6H5K2-F1
#
_entry.id   AF-A0A1N6H5K2-F1
#
_cell.length_a   1.000
_cell.length_b   1.000
_cell.length_c   1.000
_cell.angle_alpha   90.00
_cell.angle_beta   90.00
_cell.angle_gamma   90.00
#
_symmetry.space_group_name_H-M   'P 1'
#
loop_
_entity.id
_entity.type
_entity.pdbx_description
1 polymer ?
#
loop_
_entity_poly.entity_id
_entity_poly.type
_entity_poly.pdbx_seq_one_letter_code
_entity_poly.pdbx_strand_id
1 'polypeptide(L)'
;MILKTLPQRPGSGVLTSKVLVHLGGWICGAALLYWVASQAGPRTGTAIVHVTEPDVAVSVGSQMFRVDASIHEPLVCDLPAGEHRLKMMRGTTVLYDETFSIVGGEEHVLTTWRAPTESARGAENRTPGQPEPISPE
;
A
#
# COMPACT_ATOMS: atom_id res chain seq x y z
N MET A 1 80.65 28.93 -25.25
CA MET A 1 79.51 29.51 -24.51
C MET A 1 78.27 29.32 -25.37
N ILE A 2 77.49 28.25 -25.14
CA ILE A 2 76.33 27.86 -25.97
C ILE A 2 75.09 27.97 -25.08
N LEU A 3 74.21 28.93 -25.36
CA LEU A 3 72.91 29.06 -24.70
C LEU A 3 71.98 27.95 -25.23
N LYS A 4 71.57 27.04 -24.34
CA LYS A 4 70.47 26.09 -24.59
C LYS A 4 69.14 26.84 -24.52
N THR A 5 68.46 26.99 -25.65
CA THR A 5 67.04 27.33 -25.74
C THR A 5 66.20 26.09 -25.43
N LEU A 6 65.38 26.16 -24.38
CA LEU A 6 64.36 25.14 -24.06
C LEU A 6 63.07 25.43 -24.86
N PRO A 7 62.38 24.40 -25.38
CA PRO A 7 61.12 24.57 -26.08
C PRO A 7 59.98 24.91 -25.10
N GLN A 8 59.25 25.99 -25.37
CA GLN A 8 58.03 26.31 -24.66
C GLN A 8 56.94 25.28 -24.95
N ARG A 9 56.36 24.73 -23.88
CA ARG A 9 55.25 23.78 -23.90
C ARG A 9 53.93 24.55 -24.15
N PRO A 10 53.10 24.18 -25.14
CA PRO A 10 51.84 24.88 -25.38
C PRO A 10 50.84 24.64 -24.24
N GLY A 11 50.27 25.73 -23.72
CA GLY A 11 49.35 25.75 -22.59
C GLY A 11 47.98 25.14 -22.93
N SER A 12 47.73 23.94 -22.42
CA SER A 12 46.43 23.24 -22.45
C SER A 12 45.53 23.68 -21.29
N GLY A 13 45.16 24.97 -21.23
CA GLY A 13 44.53 25.55 -20.02
C GLY A 13 43.04 25.91 -20.10
N VAL A 14 42.41 25.99 -21.28
CA VAL A 14 41.14 26.75 -21.41
C VAL A 14 39.94 25.94 -21.94
N LEU A 15 40.14 24.72 -22.44
CA LEU A 15 39.08 23.94 -23.10
C LEU A 15 38.24 23.04 -22.15
N THR A 16 38.66 22.85 -20.90
CA THR A 16 37.94 21.98 -19.94
C THR A 16 36.83 22.71 -19.16
N SER A 17 36.84 24.05 -19.13
CA SER A 17 35.94 24.82 -18.25
C SER A 17 34.49 24.87 -18.75
N LYS A 18 34.25 24.92 -20.07
CA LYS A 18 32.89 25.02 -20.61
C LYS A 18 32.10 23.70 -20.51
N VAL A 19 32.77 22.56 -20.74
CA VAL A 19 32.12 21.24 -20.68
C VAL A 19 31.64 20.90 -19.26
N LEU A 20 32.40 21.31 -18.23
CA LEU A 20 32.05 21.06 -16.83
C LEU A 20 30.79 21.84 -16.39
N VAL A 21 30.64 23.09 -16.85
CA VAL A 21 29.49 23.93 -16.51
C VAL A 21 28.20 23.38 -17.11
N HIS A 22 28.24 22.88 -18.35
CA HIS A 22 27.07 22.28 -18.98
C HIS A 22 26.62 21.01 -18.24
N LEU A 23 27.54 20.10 -17.90
CA LEU A 23 27.23 18.89 -17.12
C LEU A 23 26.56 19.20 -15.78
N GLY A 24 27.05 20.21 -15.05
CA GLY A 24 26.45 20.64 -13.79
C GLY A 24 25.00 21.12 -13.95
N GLY A 25 24.72 21.91 -14.99
CA GLY A 25 23.37 22.37 -15.31
C GLY A 25 22.40 21.23 -15.64
N TRP A 26 22.85 20.23 -16.40
CA TRP A 26 22.04 19.06 -16.74
C TRP A 26 21.70 18.20 -15.50
N ILE A 27 22.67 17.95 -14.63
CA ILE A 27 22.43 17.17 -13.40
C ILE A 27 21.47 17.90 -12.48
N CYS A 28 21.67 19.20 -12.28
CA CYS A 28 20.81 20.00 -11.41
C CYS A 28 19.39 20.12 -11.97
N GLY A 29 19.27 20.34 -13.28
CA GLY A 29 17.98 20.35 -13.98
C GLY A 29 17.25 19.01 -13.89
N ALA A 30 17.96 17.90 -14.14
CA ALA A 30 17.39 16.55 -14.05
C ALA A 30 16.96 16.22 -12.61
N ALA A 31 17.75 16.59 -11.60
CA ALA A 31 17.40 16.38 -10.19
C ALA A 31 16.15 17.18 -9.79
N LEU A 32 16.03 18.43 -10.25
CA LEU A 32 14.86 19.27 -9.95
C LEU A 32 13.60 18.76 -10.66
N LEU A 33 13.72 18.32 -11.91
CA LEU A 33 12.62 17.68 -12.64
C LEU A 33 12.20 16.37 -11.98
N TYR A 34 13.15 15.55 -11.53
CA TYR A 34 12.85 14.32 -10.79
C TYR A 34 12.12 14.61 -9.48
N TRP A 35 12.55 15.64 -8.74
CA TRP A 35 11.88 16.08 -7.50
C TRP A 35 10.45 16.58 -7.75
N VAL A 36 10.23 17.38 -8.79
CA VAL A 36 8.88 17.85 -9.14
C VAL A 36 8.02 16.68 -9.58
N ALA A 37 8.55 15.78 -10.40
CA ALA A 37 7.82 14.60 -10.87
C ALA A 37 7.41 13.68 -9.72
N SER A 38 8.27 13.48 -8.71
CA SER A 38 7.93 12.66 -7.54
C SER A 38 6.86 13.28 -6.64
N GLN A 39 6.69 14.61 -6.68
CA GLN A 39 5.66 15.33 -5.94
C GLN A 39 4.36 15.54 -6.72
N ALA A 40 4.39 15.39 -8.05
CA ALA A 40 3.27 15.66 -8.95
C ALA A 40 2.32 14.46 -9.14
N GLY A 41 2.51 13.36 -8.40
CA GLY A 41 1.64 12.20 -8.45
C GLY A 41 0.18 12.54 -8.06
N PRO A 42 -0.81 11.74 -8.51
CA PRO A 42 -2.19 11.91 -8.09
C PRO A 42 -2.27 11.90 -6.55
N ARG A 43 -3.12 12.74 -5.97
CA ARG A 43 -3.24 12.82 -4.49
C ARG A 43 -4.30 11.88 -3.93
N THR A 44 -5.01 11.19 -4.81
CA THR A 44 -6.13 10.31 -4.50
C THR A 44 -5.92 8.98 -5.20
N GLY A 45 -6.40 7.91 -4.58
CA GLY A 45 -6.58 6.61 -5.22
C GLY A 45 -8.00 6.11 -4.93
N THR A 46 -8.33 4.95 -5.48
CA THR A 46 -9.69 4.41 -5.42
C THR A 46 -9.69 3.10 -4.66
N ALA A 47 -10.48 3.01 -3.59
CA ALA A 47 -10.79 1.76 -2.91
C ALA A 47 -12.08 1.18 -3.45
N ILE A 48 -12.06 -0.09 -3.87
CA ILE A 48 -13.25 -0.82 -4.28
C ILE A 48 -13.52 -1.89 -3.24
N VAL A 49 -14.61 -1.76 -2.48
CA VAL A 49 -14.97 -2.68 -1.41
C VAL A 49 -16.10 -3.59 -1.86
N HIS A 50 -15.80 -4.88 -1.99
CA HIS A 50 -16.80 -5.92 -2.21
C HIS A 50 -17.33 -6.44 -0.88
N VAL A 51 -18.61 -6.17 -0.62
CA VAL A 51 -19.30 -6.58 0.60
C VAL A 51 -20.31 -7.65 0.24
N THR A 52 -20.19 -8.83 0.84
CA THR A 52 -21.13 -9.94 0.64
C THR A 52 -22.08 -10.13 1.83
N GLU A 53 -21.80 -9.47 2.96
CA GLU A 53 -22.58 -9.60 4.17
C GLU A 53 -23.73 -8.58 4.15
N PRO A 54 -25.00 -9.00 4.32
CA PRO A 54 -26.14 -8.08 4.33
C PRO A 54 -26.32 -7.40 5.69
N ASP A 55 -27.04 -6.28 5.70
CA ASP A 55 -27.41 -5.53 6.91
C ASP A 55 -26.21 -5.10 7.75
N VAL A 56 -25.16 -4.64 7.07
CA VAL A 56 -23.92 -4.15 7.69
C VAL A 56 -23.70 -2.69 7.38
N ALA A 57 -23.02 -2.01 8.28
CA ALA A 57 -22.44 -0.70 8.05
C ALA A 57 -20.95 -0.87 7.76
N VAL A 58 -20.50 -0.34 6.62
CA VAL A 58 -19.10 -0.35 6.21
C VAL A 58 -18.58 1.07 6.26
N SER A 59 -17.49 1.30 6.98
CA SER A 59 -16.78 2.58 6.98
C SER A 59 -15.41 2.43 6.37
N VAL A 60 -15.06 3.36 5.47
CA VAL A 60 -13.76 3.46 4.81
C VAL A 60 -13.22 4.87 5.02
N GLY A 61 -12.22 5.01 5.88
CA GLY A 61 -11.74 6.34 6.29
C GLY A 61 -12.85 7.15 6.97
N SER A 62 -13.22 8.29 6.38
CA SER A 62 -14.32 9.14 6.85
C SER A 62 -15.69 8.84 6.22
N GLN A 63 -15.74 7.93 5.24
CA GLN A 63 -16.96 7.59 4.52
C GLN A 63 -17.66 6.40 5.18
N MET A 64 -18.99 6.42 5.22
CA MET A 64 -19.80 5.37 5.83
C MET A 64 -20.95 4.99 4.90
N PHE A 65 -21.08 3.69 4.66
CA PHE A 65 -22.04 3.09 3.75
C PHE A 65 -22.88 2.08 4.52
N ARG A 66 -24.18 2.05 4.22
CA ARG A 66 -25.09 1.03 4.73
C ARG A 66 -25.35 0.04 3.61
N VAL A 67 -25.03 -1.22 3.85
CA VAL A 67 -25.25 -2.33 2.93
C VAL A 67 -26.54 -3.02 3.35
N ASP A 68 -27.61 -2.73 2.64
CA ASP A 68 -28.89 -3.40 2.84
C ASP A 68 -28.90 -4.77 2.13
N ALA A 69 -29.87 -5.63 2.45
CA ALA A 69 -29.94 -7.02 1.99
C ALA A 69 -29.91 -7.25 0.46
N SER A 70 -30.07 -6.21 -0.37
CA SER A 70 -30.15 -6.30 -1.83
C SER A 70 -28.94 -5.72 -2.57
N ILE A 71 -27.97 -5.11 -1.88
CA ILE A 71 -26.85 -4.45 -2.57
C ILE A 71 -25.85 -5.51 -3.06
N HIS A 72 -25.69 -5.58 -4.39
CA HIS A 72 -24.72 -6.44 -5.07
C HIS A 72 -23.60 -5.63 -5.74
N GLU A 73 -23.68 -4.30 -5.70
CA GLU A 73 -22.70 -3.42 -6.33
C GLU A 73 -21.55 -3.12 -5.37
N PRO A 74 -20.29 -3.17 -5.85
CA PRO A 74 -19.14 -2.83 -5.02
C PRO A 74 -19.17 -1.35 -4.61
N LEU A 75 -18.74 -1.07 -3.39
CA LEU A 75 -18.60 0.28 -2.89
C LEU A 75 -17.31 0.89 -3.45
N VAL A 76 -17.43 1.87 -4.33
CA VAL A 76 -16.29 2.59 -4.91
C VAL A 76 -16.06 3.88 -4.13
N CYS A 77 -14.89 4.03 -3.54
CA CYS A 77 -14.53 5.15 -2.67
C CYS A 77 -13.24 5.82 -3.16
N ASP A 78 -13.30 7.10 -3.51
CA ASP A 78 -12.09 7.88 -3.73
C ASP A 78 -11.53 8.36 -2.40
N LEU A 79 -10.26 8.04 -2.13
CA LEU A 79 -9.59 8.33 -0.88
C LEU A 79 -8.28 9.09 -1.14
N PRO A 80 -7.89 10.03 -0.26
CA PRO A 80 -6.55 10.61 -0.29
C PRO A 80 -5.46 9.55 -0.18
N ALA A 81 -4.29 9.77 -0.79
CA ALA A 81 -3.15 8.90 -0.56
C ALA A 81 -2.76 8.89 0.94
N GLY A 82 -2.47 7.71 1.49
CA GLY A 82 -2.18 7.54 2.90
C GLY A 82 -2.81 6.28 3.50
N GLU A 83 -2.72 6.16 4.83
CA GLU A 83 -3.34 5.06 5.58
C GLU A 83 -4.83 5.32 5.84
N HIS A 84 -5.61 4.27 5.65
CA HIS A 84 -7.06 4.24 5.86
C HIS A 84 -7.44 3.00 6.64
N ARG A 85 -8.61 3.06 7.27
CA ARG A 85 -9.19 1.95 8.00
C ARG A 85 -10.51 1.56 7.37
N LEU A 86 -10.63 0.28 7.06
CA LEU A 86 -11.87 -0.37 6.64
C LEU A 86 -12.46 -1.09 7.84
N LYS A 87 -13.71 -0.78 8.16
CA LYS A 87 -14.43 -1.40 9.27
C LYS A 87 -15.83 -1.79 8.84
N MET A 88 -16.20 -3.04 9.07
CA MET A 88 -17.54 -3.55 8.83
C MET A 88 -18.20 -3.89 10.16
N MET A 89 -19.40 -3.37 10.38
CA MET A 89 -20.15 -3.53 11.62
C MET A 89 -21.56 -4.02 11.35
N ARG A 90 -22.06 -4.91 12.21
CA ARG A 90 -23.48 -5.26 12.29
C ARG A 90 -24.02 -4.80 13.64
N GLY A 91 -24.85 -3.76 13.61
CA GLY A 91 -25.26 -3.07 14.84
C GLY A 91 -24.03 -2.56 15.59
N THR A 92 -23.78 -3.09 16.79
CA THR A 92 -22.62 -2.75 17.64
C THR A 92 -21.42 -3.69 17.45
N THR A 93 -21.58 -4.79 16.72
CA THR A 93 -20.55 -5.81 16.58
C THR A 93 -19.65 -5.49 15.39
N VAL A 94 -18.34 -5.51 15.59
CA VAL A 94 -17.35 -5.39 14.51
C VAL A 94 -17.13 -6.76 13.89
N LEU A 95 -17.46 -6.90 12.62
CA LEU A 95 -17.29 -8.13 11.85
C LEU A 95 -15.94 -8.18 11.13
N TYR A 96 -15.44 -7.00 10.73
CA TYR A 96 -14.16 -6.86 10.04
C TYR A 96 -13.53 -5.51 10.36
N ASP A 97 -12.20 -5.48 10.49
CA ASP A 97 -11.43 -4.30 10.83
C ASP A 97 -10.01 -4.46 10.32
N GLU A 98 -9.63 -3.68 9.31
CA GLU A 98 -8.32 -3.73 8.66
C GLU A 98 -7.83 -2.31 8.34
N THR A 99 -6.52 -2.09 8.52
CA THR A 99 -5.83 -0.90 8.04
C THR A 99 -5.18 -1.22 6.69
N PHE A 100 -5.34 -0.34 5.72
CA PHE A 100 -4.71 -0.43 4.41
C PHE A 100 -4.17 0.93 3.99
N SER A 101 -3.26 0.95 3.02
CA SER A 101 -2.69 2.19 2.49
C SER A 101 -3.00 2.34 1.01
N ILE A 102 -3.31 3.56 0.59
CA ILE A 102 -3.51 3.91 -0.81
C ILE A 102 -2.37 4.79 -1.29
N VAL A 103 -1.76 4.39 -2.41
CA VAL A 103 -0.88 5.27 -3.18
C VAL A 103 -1.72 6.07 -4.17
N GLY A 104 -1.31 7.31 -4.41
CA GLY A 104 -1.91 8.17 -5.41
C GLY A 104 -1.97 7.54 -6.80
N GLY A 105 -3.18 7.46 -7.38
CA GLY A 105 -3.41 6.88 -8.70
C GLY A 105 -3.52 5.35 -8.70
N GLU A 106 -3.49 4.72 -7.52
CA GLU A 106 -3.68 3.29 -7.37
C GLU A 106 -5.18 2.94 -7.20
N GLU A 107 -5.55 1.77 -7.71
CA GLU A 107 -6.83 1.13 -7.43
C GLU A 107 -6.59 -0.04 -6.47
N HIS A 108 -7.27 -0.04 -5.33
CA HIS A 108 -7.12 -1.03 -4.28
C HIS A 108 -8.44 -1.77 -4.07
N VAL A 109 -8.48 -3.06 -4.40
CA VAL A 109 -9.69 -3.88 -4.27
C VAL A 109 -9.66 -4.63 -2.94
N LEU A 110 -10.59 -4.28 -2.05
CA LEU A 110 -10.78 -4.91 -0.74
C LEU A 110 -12.00 -5.82 -0.80
N THR A 111 -11.80 -7.10 -0.48
CA THR A 111 -12.91 -8.05 -0.41
C THR A 111 -13.20 -8.38 1.05
N THR A 112 -14.29 -7.85 1.60
CA THR A 112 -14.71 -8.18 2.96
C THR A 112 -15.54 -9.46 2.96
N TRP A 113 -14.86 -10.60 2.91
CA TRP A 113 -15.47 -11.93 3.04
C TRP A 113 -15.05 -12.59 4.36
N ARG A 114 -15.99 -13.09 5.19
CA ARG A 114 -15.68 -14.25 6.07
C ARG A 114 -16.86 -15.02 6.69
N ALA A 115 -16.83 -16.34 6.53
CA ALA A 115 -17.12 -17.39 7.55
C ALA A 115 -16.55 -18.75 7.06
N PRO A 116 -16.15 -19.74 7.90
CA PRO A 116 -16.52 -19.98 9.31
C PRO A 116 -15.34 -20.01 10.31
N THR A 117 -15.65 -19.78 11.59
CA THR A 117 -14.74 -19.87 12.75
C THR A 117 -14.38 -21.32 13.10
N GLU A 118 -13.08 -21.65 13.19
CA GLU A 118 -12.57 -22.99 13.48
C GLU A 118 -12.73 -23.42 14.95
N SER A 119 -13.13 -22.51 15.84
CA SER A 119 -13.41 -22.81 17.26
C SER A 119 -14.55 -23.81 17.50
N ALA A 120 -15.33 -24.18 16.47
CA ALA A 120 -16.35 -25.22 16.55
C ALA A 120 -15.85 -26.65 16.20
N ARG A 121 -14.73 -26.81 15.48
CA ARG A 121 -14.20 -28.16 15.14
C ARG A 121 -13.30 -28.76 16.23
N GLY A 122 -12.77 -27.94 17.13
CA GLY A 122 -11.96 -28.42 18.26
C GLY A 122 -12.78 -28.98 19.44
N ALA A 123 -14.08 -28.70 19.50
CA ALA A 123 -14.96 -29.18 20.59
C ALA A 123 -15.61 -30.55 20.30
N GLU A 124 -15.57 -31.03 19.05
CA GLU A 124 -16.14 -32.31 18.62
C GLU A 124 -15.05 -33.39 18.38
N ASN A 125 -13.91 -33.30 19.07
CA ASN A 125 -12.88 -34.35 18.99
C ASN A 125 -12.21 -34.72 20.32
N ARG A 126 -12.86 -34.41 21.46
CA ARG A 126 -12.76 -35.28 22.65
C ARG A 126 -13.86 -36.32 22.46
N THR A 127 -13.56 -37.54 22.05
CA THR A 127 -13.12 -38.56 23.01
C THR A 127 -12.44 -39.73 22.28
N PRO A 128 -11.11 -39.91 22.45
CA PRO A 128 -10.49 -41.21 22.32
C PRO A 128 -10.24 -41.79 23.73
N GLY A 129 -10.99 -42.83 24.07
CA GLY A 129 -10.56 -43.82 25.07
C GLY A 129 -10.72 -43.43 26.53
N GLN A 130 -11.98 -43.40 27.00
CA GLN A 130 -12.25 -43.76 28.39
C GLN A 130 -12.39 -45.31 28.42
N PRO A 131 -11.40 -46.08 28.93
CA PRO A 131 -11.60 -47.51 29.11
C PRO A 131 -12.72 -47.76 30.13
N GLU A 132 -13.62 -48.68 29.79
CA GLU A 132 -14.71 -49.12 30.68
C GLU A 132 -14.16 -49.62 32.03
N PRO A 133 -14.84 -49.32 33.14
CA PRO A 133 -14.56 -49.96 34.42
C PRO A 133 -15.07 -51.40 34.37
N ILE A 134 -14.15 -52.36 34.26
CA ILE A 134 -14.45 -53.79 34.47
C ILE A 134 -14.50 -54.10 35.97
N SER A 135 -15.66 -54.50 36.46
CA SER A 135 -15.86 -55.21 37.74
C SER A 135 -17.29 -55.74 37.83
N PRO A 136 -17.57 -56.79 38.62
CA PRO A 136 -17.02 -58.14 38.64
C PRO A 136 -18.15 -59.21 38.50
N GLU A 137 -17.82 -60.44 38.12
CA GLU A 137 -18.56 -61.65 38.54
C GLU A 137 -17.58 -62.79 38.83
#